data_AF-X1MU38-F1
#
_entry.id   AF-X1MU38-F1
#
_cell.length_a   1.000
_cell.length_b   1.000
_cell.length_c   1.000
_cell.angle_alpha   90.00
_cell.angle_beta   90.00
_cell.angle_gamma   90.00
#
_symmetry.space_group_name_H-M   'P 1'
#
loop_
_entity.id
_entity.type
_entity.pdbx_description
1 polymer ?
#
loop_
_entity_poly.entity_id
_entity_poly.type
_entity_poly.pdbx_seq_one_letter_code
_entity_poly.pdbx_strand_id
1 'polypeptide(L)'
;GLLSAAIAVVILPWHLYNSPSVIVYFLGGLGALLGPLYGIIVTDYYLVRRSRVNLPQLYSESTEAAYHYRGGVNLRAVAAFIPASLIAIVLALVPAFETLSQFSWFFGAGLGALIHYAIANRSIKYLEVCGESIAVESAQH
;
A
#
# COMPACT_ATOMS: atom_id res chain seq x y z
N GLY A 1 -7.05 2.17 22.00
CA GLY A 1 -6.73 1.04 22.89
C GLY A 1 -7.87 0.04 22.93
N LEU A 2 -8.96 0.34 23.65
CA LEU A 2 -10.07 -0.59 23.86
C LEU A 2 -10.75 -1.08 22.57
N LEU A 3 -11.03 -0.16 21.63
CA LEU A 3 -11.66 -0.52 20.34
C LEU A 3 -10.80 -1.50 19.54
N SER A 4 -9.50 -1.23 19.43
CA SER A 4 -8.56 -2.12 18.74
C SER A 4 -8.48 -3.50 19.40
N ALA A 5 -8.48 -3.55 20.74
CA ALA A 5 -8.47 -4.81 21.49
C ALA A 5 -9.77 -5.62 21.27
N ALA A 6 -10.93 -4.95 21.27
CA ALA A 6 -12.21 -5.59 21.00
C ALA A 6 -12.26 -6.18 19.59
N ILE A 7 -11.82 -5.41 18.57
CA ILE A 7 -11.75 -5.89 17.18
C ILE A 7 -10.82 -7.10 17.07
N ALA A 8 -9.67 -7.10 17.73
CA ALA A 8 -8.73 -8.22 17.71
C ALA A 8 -9.34 -9.52 18.26
N VAL A 9 -10.15 -9.43 19.33
CA VAL A 9 -10.88 -10.58 19.90
C VAL A 9 -11.98 -11.05 18.95
N VAL A 10 -12.74 -10.13 18.34
CA VAL A 10 -13.84 -10.43 17.39
C VAL A 10 -13.35 -11.11 16.11
N ILE A 11 -12.12 -10.86 15.66
CA ILE A 11 -11.52 -11.58 14.53
C ILE A 11 -11.32 -13.07 14.84
N LEU A 12 -11.38 -13.48 16.12
CA LEU A 12 -11.24 -14.88 16.58
C LEU A 12 -10.01 -15.55 15.98
N PRO A 13 -8.78 -15.00 16.17
CA PRO A 13 -7.59 -15.48 15.49
C PRO A 13 -7.29 -16.96 15.78
N TRP A 14 -7.71 -17.48 16.94
CA TRP A 14 -7.59 -18.91 17.26
C TRP A 14 -8.38 -19.81 16.30
N HIS A 15 -9.46 -19.33 15.70
CA HIS A 15 -10.20 -20.09 14.69
C HIS A 15 -9.39 -20.26 13.40
N LEU A 16 -8.56 -19.27 13.02
CA LEU A 16 -7.62 -19.40 11.89
C LEU A 16 -6.54 -20.46 12.16
N TYR A 17 -6.08 -20.58 13.41
CA TYR A 17 -5.01 -21.53 13.79
C TYR A 17 -5.47 -22.99 13.87
N ASN A 18 -6.78 -23.25 13.95
CA ASN A 18 -7.32 -24.61 14.05
C ASN A 18 -7.10 -25.46 12.78
N SER A 19 -6.71 -24.86 11.66
CA SER A 19 -6.49 -25.57 10.40
C SER A 19 -5.24 -25.08 9.66
N PRO A 20 -4.24 -25.95 9.42
CA PRO A 20 -3.04 -25.59 8.69
C PRO A 20 -3.32 -25.01 7.30
N SER A 21 -4.34 -25.52 6.60
CA SER A 21 -4.72 -25.02 5.28
C SER A 21 -5.24 -23.59 5.33
N VAL A 22 -6.01 -23.23 6.37
CA VAL A 22 -6.56 -21.88 6.51
C VAL A 22 -5.45 -20.85 6.72
N ILE A 23 -4.43 -21.19 7.49
CA ILE A 23 -3.25 -20.33 7.70
C ILE A 23 -2.54 -20.04 6.36
N VAL A 24 -2.33 -21.07 5.53
CA VAL A 24 -1.64 -20.92 4.24
C VAL A 24 -2.45 -20.02 3.30
N TYR A 25 -3.76 -20.23 3.17
CA TYR A 25 -4.61 -19.36 2.35
C TYR A 25 -4.65 -17.92 2.86
N PHE A 26 -4.71 -17.73 4.19
CA PHE A 26 -4.72 -16.39 4.79
C PHE A 26 -3.40 -15.65 4.56
N LEU A 27 -2.26 -16.27 4.84
CA LEU A 27 -0.94 -15.69 4.62
C LEU A 27 -0.67 -15.45 3.14
N GLY A 28 -1.06 -16.39 2.27
CA GLY A 28 -0.96 -16.25 0.82
C GLY A 28 -1.79 -15.08 0.29
N GLY A 29 -3.05 -14.95 0.74
CA GLY A 29 -3.93 -13.85 0.38
C GLY A 29 -3.45 -12.49 0.87
N LEU A 30 -2.99 -12.40 2.12
CA LEU A 30 -2.38 -11.18 2.65
C LEU A 30 -1.11 -10.80 1.88
N GLY A 31 -0.22 -11.76 1.62
CA GLY A 31 0.98 -11.54 0.82
C GLY A 31 0.63 -11.04 -0.58
N ALA A 32 -0.34 -11.67 -1.25
CA ALA A 32 -0.80 -11.29 -2.57
C ALA A 32 -1.32 -9.84 -2.64
N LEU A 33 -1.95 -9.32 -1.58
CA LEU A 33 -2.41 -7.93 -1.51
C LEU A 33 -1.28 -6.95 -1.15
N LEU A 34 -0.36 -7.36 -0.27
CA LEU A 34 0.75 -6.51 0.17
C LEU A 34 1.78 -6.29 -0.95
N GLY A 35 1.97 -7.26 -1.86
CA GLY A 35 2.88 -7.13 -2.99
C GLY A 35 2.59 -5.92 -3.87
N PRO A 36 1.41 -5.82 -4.51
CA PRO A 36 1.00 -4.67 -5.32
C PRO A 36 1.08 -3.35 -4.58
N LEU A 37 0.64 -3.31 -3.31
CA LEU A 37 0.74 -2.11 -2.47
C LEU A 37 2.20 -1.66 -2.35
N TYR A 38 3.10 -2.58 -2.02
CA TYR A 38 4.53 -2.32 -1.94
C TYR A 38 5.10 -1.80 -3.27
N GLY A 39 4.79 -2.47 -4.39
CA GLY A 39 5.26 -2.06 -5.71
C GLY A 39 4.83 -0.66 -6.10
N ILE A 40 3.59 -0.29 -5.80
CA ILE A 40 3.05 1.05 -6.03
C ILE A 40 3.78 2.08 -5.17
N ILE A 41 3.94 1.84 -3.87
CA ILE A 41 4.62 2.78 -2.95
C ILE A 41 6.07 3.01 -3.37
N VAL A 42 6.82 1.93 -3.64
CA VAL A 42 8.23 2.01 -4.06
C VAL A 42 8.36 2.80 -5.36
N THR A 43 7.49 2.51 -6.33
CA THR A 43 7.50 3.20 -7.62
C THR A 43 7.13 4.67 -7.48
N ASP A 44 6.09 4.97 -6.70
CA ASP A 44 5.63 6.33 -6.48
C ASP A 44 6.73 7.17 -5.81
N TYR A 45 7.39 6.62 -4.79
CA TYR A 45 8.43 7.32 -4.05
C TYR A 45 9.73 7.48 -4.85
N TYR A 46 10.30 6.39 -5.37
CA TYR A 46 11.63 6.42 -5.99
C TYR A 46 11.61 6.83 -7.47
N LEU A 47 10.63 6.38 -8.25
CA LEU A 47 10.61 6.64 -9.70
C LEU A 47 9.78 7.88 -10.08
N VAL A 48 8.59 8.03 -9.51
CA VAL A 48 7.67 9.14 -9.86
C VAL A 48 8.09 10.42 -9.15
N ARG A 49 8.25 10.38 -7.82
CA ARG A 49 8.60 11.54 -7.00
C ARG A 49 10.09 11.80 -6.89
N ARG A 50 10.93 10.83 -7.26
CA ARG A 50 12.40 10.91 -7.14
C ARG A 50 12.83 11.28 -5.71
N SER A 51 12.21 10.65 -4.71
CA SER A 51 12.45 10.85 -3.28
C SER A 51 12.13 12.25 -2.76
N ARG A 52 11.37 13.07 -3.50
CA ARG A 52 10.94 14.41 -3.06
C ARG A 52 9.57 14.36 -2.41
N VAL A 53 9.50 14.78 -1.15
CA VAL A 53 8.25 14.81 -0.36
C VAL A 53 8.13 16.16 0.34
N ASN A 54 6.95 16.77 0.23
CA ASN A 54 6.54 17.92 1.04
C ASN A 54 5.87 17.38 2.32
N LEU A 55 6.54 17.48 3.47
CA LEU A 55 6.01 16.98 4.75
C LEU A 55 4.79 17.78 5.24
N PRO A 56 4.81 19.12 5.28
CA PRO A 56 3.66 19.89 5.74
C PRO A 56 2.35 19.59 4.99
N GLN A 57 2.43 19.39 3.67
CA GLN A 57 1.26 19.07 2.87
C GLN A 57 0.73 17.64 3.11
N LEU A 58 1.54 16.74 3.66
CA LEU A 58 1.10 15.38 4.02
C LEU A 58 0.14 15.39 5.21
N TYR A 59 0.21 16.44 6.04
CA TYR A 59 -0.64 16.67 7.20
C TYR A 59 -1.70 17.76 6.96
N SER A 60 -1.92 18.16 5.70
CA SER A 60 -2.91 19.18 5.34
C SER A 60 -4.13 18.54 4.69
N GLU A 61 -5.33 18.96 5.10
CA GLU A 61 -6.59 18.58 4.45
C GLU A 61 -7.00 19.53 3.31
N SER A 62 -6.18 20.54 3.01
CA SER A 62 -6.48 21.52 1.95
C SER A 62 -6.70 20.83 0.60
N THR A 63 -7.71 21.29 -0.14
CA THR A 63 -7.99 20.84 -1.51
C THR A 63 -6.85 21.16 -2.49
N GLU A 64 -5.98 22.11 -2.12
CA GLU A 64 -4.81 22.53 -2.89
C GLU A 64 -3.54 21.75 -2.53
N ALA A 65 -3.57 20.91 -1.47
CA ALA A 65 -2.42 20.12 -1.08
C ALA A 65 -2.03 19.12 -2.18
N ALA A 66 -0.72 18.92 -2.41
CA ALA A 66 -0.23 18.04 -3.47
C ALA A 66 -0.68 16.57 -3.35
N TYR A 67 -1.18 16.17 -2.17
CA TYR A 67 -1.66 14.81 -1.87
C TYR A 67 -3.19 14.72 -1.73
N HIS A 68 -3.93 15.80 -2.00
CA HIS A 68 -5.40 15.77 -1.94
C HIS A 68 -6.00 15.04 -3.15
N TYR A 69 -5.28 14.95 -4.28
CA TYR A 69 -5.71 14.27 -5.51
C TYR A 69 -7.16 14.63 -5.92
N ARG A 70 -8.03 13.64 -6.11
CA ARG A 70 -9.47 13.83 -6.33
C ARG A 70 -10.22 13.36 -5.09
N GLY A 71 -10.65 14.31 -4.25
CA GLY A 71 -11.42 14.03 -3.04
C GLY A 71 -10.66 13.21 -2.00
N GLY A 72 -9.35 13.42 -1.85
CA GLY A 72 -8.47 12.70 -0.94
C GLY A 72 -7.90 11.38 -1.48
N VAL A 73 -8.33 10.93 -2.68
CA VAL A 73 -7.95 9.61 -3.20
C VAL A 73 -7.11 9.69 -4.48
N ASN A 74 -5.98 8.98 -4.47
CA ASN A 74 -5.18 8.77 -5.67
C ASN A 74 -5.80 7.67 -6.55
N LEU A 75 -6.73 8.07 -7.43
CA LEU A 75 -7.41 7.14 -8.34
C LEU A 75 -6.44 6.36 -9.24
N ARG A 76 -5.25 6.90 -9.54
CA ARG A 76 -4.24 6.20 -10.34
C ARG A 76 -3.65 5.04 -9.55
N ALA A 77 -3.26 5.27 -8.30
CA ALA A 77 -2.79 4.20 -7.42
C ALA A 77 -3.85 3.11 -7.24
N VAL A 78 -5.12 3.48 -7.06
CA VAL A 78 -6.24 2.51 -6.98
C VAL A 78 -6.39 1.71 -8.27
N ALA A 79 -6.36 2.39 -9.42
CA ALA A 79 -6.46 1.75 -10.74
C ALA A 79 -5.27 0.81 -11.04
N ALA A 80 -4.09 1.05 -10.46
CA ALA A 80 -2.96 0.12 -10.52
C ALA A 80 -3.11 -1.05 -9.53
N PHE A 81 -3.61 -0.77 -8.33
CA PHE A 81 -3.71 -1.75 -7.25
C PHE A 81 -4.72 -2.86 -7.57
N ILE A 82 -5.93 -2.52 -8.03
CA ILE A 82 -6.99 -3.50 -8.26
C ILE A 82 -6.56 -4.63 -9.23
N PRO A 83 -6.12 -4.36 -10.47
CA PRO A 83 -5.75 -5.42 -11.40
C PRO A 83 -4.52 -6.22 -10.94
N ALA A 84 -3.54 -5.55 -10.33
CA ALA A 84 -2.34 -6.22 -9.82
C ALA A 84 -2.66 -7.16 -8.65
N SER A 85 -3.51 -6.72 -7.72
CA SER A 85 -4.01 -7.52 -6.60
C SER A 85 -4.86 -8.69 -7.05
N LEU A 86 -5.74 -8.51 -8.03
CA LEU A 86 -6.53 -9.62 -8.58
C LEU A 86 -5.64 -10.72 -9.17
N ILE A 87 -4.62 -10.34 -9.95
CA ILE A 87 -3.68 -11.30 -10.53
C ILE A 87 -2.85 -11.99 -9.44
N ALA A 88 -2.34 -11.24 -8.46
CA ALA A 88 -1.59 -11.82 -7.35
C ALA A 88 -2.43 -12.80 -6.52
N ILE A 89 -3.70 -12.47 -6.25
CA ILE A 89 -4.63 -13.36 -5.52
C ILE A 89 -4.89 -14.63 -6.31
N VAL A 90 -5.13 -14.52 -7.62
CA VAL A 90 -5.33 -15.70 -8.48
C VAL A 90 -4.11 -16.61 -8.45
N LEU A 91 -2.90 -16.05 -8.55
CA LEU A 91 -1.66 -16.81 -8.45
C LEU A 91 -1.44 -17.44 -7.07
N ALA A 92 -1.87 -16.77 -6.00
CA ALA A 92 -1.68 -17.23 -4.63
C ALA A 92 -2.66 -18.33 -4.21
N LEU A 93 -3.92 -18.28 -4.66
CA LEU A 93 -5.00 -19.10 -4.11
C LEU A 93 -5.53 -20.17 -5.06
N VAL A 94 -5.31 -20.07 -6.38
CA VAL A 94 -5.82 -21.06 -7.33
C VAL A 94 -4.87 -22.27 -7.39
N PRO A 95 -5.35 -23.50 -7.15
CA PRO A 95 -4.50 -24.70 -7.11
C PRO A 95 -3.69 -24.96 -8.39
N ALA A 96 -4.21 -24.53 -9.55
CA ALA A 96 -3.50 -24.66 -10.82
C ALA A 96 -2.15 -23.90 -10.86
N PHE A 97 -1.94 -22.93 -9.96
CA PHE A 97 -0.72 -22.13 -9.87
C PHE A 97 0.07 -22.40 -8.58
N GLU A 98 -0.09 -23.56 -7.96
CA GLU A 98 0.56 -23.89 -6.67
C GLU A 98 2.07 -23.64 -6.67
N THR A 99 2.77 -23.97 -7.76
CA THR A 99 4.21 -23.70 -7.93
C THR A 99 4.58 -22.22 -8.00
N LEU A 100 3.66 -21.37 -8.45
CA LEU A 100 3.83 -19.92 -8.55
C LEU A 100 3.29 -19.17 -7.33
N SER A 101 2.50 -19.83 -6.48
CA SER A 101 1.86 -19.23 -5.31
C SER A 101 2.85 -18.55 -4.36
N GLN A 102 4.01 -19.16 -4.15
CA GLN A 102 5.10 -18.63 -3.33
C GLN A 102 5.71 -17.34 -3.91
N PHE A 103 5.57 -17.12 -5.21
CA PHE A 103 6.08 -15.94 -5.92
C PHE A 103 5.00 -14.91 -6.23
N SER A 104 3.73 -15.18 -5.91
CA SER A 104 2.58 -14.29 -6.15
C SER A 104 2.82 -12.86 -5.69
N TRP A 105 3.51 -12.69 -4.55
CA TRP A 105 3.91 -11.39 -4.01
C TRP A 105 4.76 -10.58 -5.01
N PHE A 106 5.76 -11.21 -5.65
CA PHE A 106 6.64 -10.55 -6.61
C PHE A 106 5.91 -10.17 -7.89
N PHE A 107 5.02 -11.04 -8.38
CA PHE A 107 4.18 -10.72 -9.53
C PHE A 107 3.24 -9.55 -9.24
N GLY A 108 2.62 -9.55 -8.06
CA GLY A 108 1.79 -8.43 -7.61
C GLY A 108 2.57 -7.14 -7.50
N ALA A 109 3.74 -7.17 -6.85
CA ALA A 109 4.61 -6.01 -6.70
C ALA A 109 5.10 -5.47 -8.04
N GLY A 110 5.61 -6.33 -8.91
CA GLY A 110 6.08 -5.97 -10.24
C GLY A 110 4.97 -5.37 -11.09
N LEU A 111 3.79 -6.00 -11.11
CA LEU A 111 2.66 -5.51 -11.89
C LEU A 111 2.09 -4.21 -11.34
N GLY A 112 1.94 -4.08 -10.02
CA GLY A 112 1.52 -2.83 -9.37
C GLY A 112 2.48 -1.68 -9.67
N ALA A 113 3.79 -1.94 -9.58
CA ALA A 113 4.83 -1.00 -9.95
C ALA A 113 4.74 -0.57 -11.42
N LEU A 114 4.67 -1.53 -12.35
CA LEU A 114 4.62 -1.27 -13.78
C LEU A 114 3.37 -0.48 -14.18
N ILE A 115 2.19 -0.91 -13.72
CA ILE A 115 0.93 -0.23 -14.05
C ILE A 115 0.96 1.19 -13.47
N HIS A 116 1.32 1.36 -12.19
CA HIS A 116 1.39 2.67 -11.57
C HIS A 116 2.39 3.58 -12.28
N TYR A 117 3.57 3.08 -12.63
CA TYR A 117 4.57 3.85 -13.37
C TYR A 117 4.07 4.31 -14.75
N ALA A 118 3.33 3.44 -15.45
CA ALA A 118 2.79 3.73 -16.78
C ALA A 118 1.70 4.81 -16.72
N ILE A 119 0.82 4.76 -15.71
CA ILE A 119 -0.29 5.71 -15.58
C ILE A 119 0.07 6.96 -14.78
N ALA A 120 1.16 6.97 -14.01
CA ALA A 120 1.52 8.05 -13.09
C ALA A 120 1.59 9.42 -13.79
N ASN A 121 1.14 10.47 -13.10
CA ASN A 121 1.27 11.83 -13.62
C ASN A 121 2.70 12.32 -13.46
N ARG A 122 3.38 12.64 -14.56
CA ARG A 122 4.71 13.26 -14.51
C ARG A 122 4.66 14.79 -14.58
N SER A 123 3.48 15.38 -14.76
CA SER A 123 3.31 16.83 -14.83
C SER A 123 3.39 17.51 -13.46
N ILE A 124 3.19 16.78 -12.37
CA ILE A 124 3.20 17.35 -11.02
C ILE A 124 4.66 17.44 -10.55
N LYS A 125 5.13 18.65 -10.25
CA LYS A 125 6.44 18.87 -9.63
C LYS A 125 6.30 18.73 -8.12
N TYR A 126 6.93 17.71 -7.55
CA TYR A 126 7.02 17.55 -6.11
C TYR A 126 8.19 18.39 -5.58
N LEU A 127 7.86 19.38 -4.76
CA LEU A 127 8.84 20.15 -3.99
C LEU A 127 9.15 19.40 -2.71
N GLU A 128 10.43 19.34 -2.37
CA GLU A 128 10.87 18.81 -1.09
C GLU A 128 10.77 19.93 -0.05
N VAL A 129 10.03 19.67 1.03
CA VAL A 129 9.84 20.63 2.12
C VAL A 129 9.96 19.89 3.43
N CYS A 130 10.88 20.34 4.28
CA CYS A 130 11.12 19.77 5.60
C CYS A 130 9.91 19.99 6.51
N GLY A 131 9.67 19.06 7.43
CA GLY A 131 8.61 19.15 8.44
C GLY A 131 8.97 20.03 9.63
N GLU A 132 10.09 20.76 9.60
CA GLU A 132 10.54 21.62 10.72
C GLU A 132 9.45 22.61 11.15
N SER A 133 8.68 23.15 10.21
CA SER A 133 7.59 24.09 10.51
C SER A 133 6.41 23.49 11.30
N ILE A 134 6.28 22.16 11.32
CA ILE A 134 5.25 21.43 12.07
C ILE A 134 5.84 20.61 13.23
N ALA A 135 7.16 20.62 13.38
CA ALA A 135 7.82 20.01 14.52
C ALA A 135 7.46 20.84 15.75
N VAL A 136 6.89 20.20 16.76
CA VAL A 136 6.73 20.82 18.08
C VAL A 136 8.13 21.06 18.62
N GLU A 137 8.43 22.30 19.02
CA GLU A 137 9.68 22.63 19.70
C GLU A 137 9.81 21.67 20.88
N SER A 138 10.79 20.77 20.81
CA SER A 138 11.05 19.81 21.88
C SER A 138 11.25 20.62 23.14
N ALA A 139 10.28 20.54 24.05
CA ALA A 139 10.23 21.31 25.28
C ALA A 139 11.64 21.43 25.86
N GLN A 140 12.07 22.67 26.06
CA GLN A 140 13.26 22.98 26.83
C GLN A 140 13.17 22.20 28.15
N HIS A 141 13.94 21.12 28.24
CA HIS A 141 14.23 20.38 29.46
C HIS A 141 15.72 20.48 29.70
#